data_AF-A0A662Y5P3-F1
#
_entry.id   AF-A0A662Y5P3-F1
#
_cell.length_a   1.000
_cell.length_b   1.000
_cell.length_c   1.000
_cell.angle_alpha   90.00
_cell.angle_beta   90.00
_cell.angle_gamma   90.00
#
_symmetry.space_group_name_H-M   'P 1'
#
loop_
_entity.id
_entity.type
_entity.pdbx_description
1 polymer ?
#
loop_
_entity_poly.entity_id
_entity_poly.type
_entity_poly.pdbx_seq_one_letter_code
_entity_poly.pdbx_strand_id
1 'polypeptide(L)'
;MATGKRSSVVLHFDLNRTVLMSDAAGGRTMENTVDYLLSECTWGYVNPQRPSEWVCVSDASSIVPPSVKTGQPPLISYKQFVDDAHPYQSLATAAGSDIDQIKAVNKAAKKKRTALQSAFTGGEDAPGRRVRGSFDEVMQKLHFPAGEQREAAKVLCRVLMLYYTVYLQLAATMPTSRLQEAWSEGRYYLLPSFLHFLSYLASPSLADKPLDVKLVFRTFGDDIVEVA
;
A
#
# COMPACT_ATOMS: atom_id res chain seq x y z
N MET A 1 28.73 32.83 26.38
CA MET A 1 28.65 31.71 25.42
C MET A 1 27.37 31.88 24.63
N ALA A 2 27.44 32.09 23.32
CA ALA A 2 26.26 32.28 22.48
C ALA A 2 25.47 30.96 22.39
N THR A 3 24.23 30.95 22.88
CA THR A 3 23.29 29.86 22.69
C THR A 3 22.89 29.83 21.22
N GLY A 4 23.64 29.08 20.40
CA GLY A 4 23.33 28.90 18.98
C GLY A 4 21.90 28.40 18.82
N LYS A 5 21.07 29.17 18.11
CA LYS A 5 19.67 28.84 17.85
C LYS A 5 19.62 27.50 17.09
N ARG A 6 19.11 26.45 17.72
CA ARG A 6 18.88 25.16 17.04
C ARG A 6 17.86 25.38 15.92
N SER A 7 18.20 24.95 14.73
CA SER A 7 17.26 24.93 13.61
C SER A 7 16.25 23.83 13.86
N SER A 8 14.95 24.14 13.80
CA SER A 8 13.89 23.15 13.98
C SER A 8 13.31 22.75 12.62
N VAL A 9 13.14 21.45 12.41
CA VAL A 9 12.52 20.86 11.24
C VAL A 9 11.34 20.02 11.70
N VAL A 10 10.16 20.30 11.17
CA VAL A 10 8.95 19.52 11.43
C VAL A 10 8.59 18.76 10.16
N LEU A 11 8.57 17.44 10.25
CA LEU A 11 8.24 16.54 9.14
C LEU A 11 6.87 15.94 9.39
N HIS A 12 5.95 16.22 8.48
CA HIS A 12 4.61 15.67 8.51
C HIS A 12 4.57 14.40 7.65
N PHE A 13 4.17 13.28 8.24
CA PHE A 13 4.05 11.98 7.56
C PHE A 13 2.60 11.54 7.52
N ASP A 14 2.16 11.09 6.33
CA ASP A 14 0.97 10.26 6.24
C ASP A 14 1.29 8.89 6.84
N LEU A 15 0.32 8.29 7.53
CA LEU A 15 0.51 6.95 8.09
C LEU A 15 0.27 5.89 7.02
N ASN A 16 -0.85 6.01 6.31
CA ASN A 16 -1.32 4.97 5.41
C ASN A 16 -0.46 4.91 4.14
N ARG A 17 -0.01 3.72 3.74
CA ARG A 17 0.76 3.48 2.50
C ARG A 17 2.13 4.20 2.42
N THR A 18 2.47 5.02 3.41
CA THR A 18 3.70 5.82 3.50
C THR A 18 4.59 5.32 4.64
N VAL A 19 3.98 4.93 5.77
CA VAL A 19 4.67 4.35 6.93
C VAL A 19 4.14 2.96 7.24
N LEU A 20 2.82 2.76 7.13
CA LEU A 20 2.13 1.50 7.41
C LEU A 20 1.75 0.79 6.11
N MET A 21 2.21 -0.44 5.96
CA MET A 21 1.97 -1.31 4.80
C MET A 21 0.91 -2.40 5.07
N SER A 22 0.56 -2.62 6.34
CA SER A 22 -0.47 -3.56 6.77
C SER A 22 -1.36 -2.87 7.81
N ASP A 23 -2.66 -3.12 7.74
CA ASP A 23 -3.65 -2.60 8.69
C ASP A 23 -4.51 -3.77 9.20
N ALA A 24 -4.20 -4.24 10.41
CA ALA A 24 -4.93 -5.32 11.05
C ALA A 24 -6.36 -4.91 11.42
N ALA A 25 -6.62 -3.64 11.74
CA ALA A 25 -7.96 -3.15 12.07
C ALA A 25 -8.86 -3.11 10.83
N GLY A 26 -8.28 -2.78 9.67
CA GLY A 26 -8.92 -2.82 8.36
C GLY A 26 -8.90 -4.18 7.66
N GLY A 27 -8.24 -5.20 8.24
CA GLY A 27 -8.09 -6.53 7.66
C GLY A 27 -7.29 -6.57 6.36
N ARG A 28 -6.36 -5.63 6.15
CA ARG A 28 -5.52 -5.56 4.94
C ARG A 28 -4.12 -6.05 5.21
N THR A 29 -3.68 -7.04 4.43
CA THR A 29 -2.29 -7.51 4.45
C THR A 29 -1.38 -6.62 3.61
N MET A 30 -0.07 -6.85 3.71
CA MET A 30 0.92 -6.15 2.87
C MET A 30 0.70 -6.42 1.38
N GLU A 31 0.40 -7.67 1.02
CA GLU A 31 0.06 -8.08 -0.34
C GLU A 31 -1.16 -7.32 -0.86
N ASN A 32 -2.21 -7.22 -0.05
CA ASN A 32 -3.40 -6.46 -0.43
C ASN A 32 -3.08 -4.99 -0.68
N THR A 33 -2.23 -4.38 0.16
CA THR A 33 -1.80 -3.01 -0.01
C THR A 33 -0.99 -2.82 -1.30
N VAL A 34 -0.08 -3.75 -1.62
CA VAL A 34 0.73 -3.68 -2.85
C VAL A 34 -0.13 -3.88 -4.09
N ASP A 35 -1.03 -4.87 -4.10
CA ASP A 35 -1.96 -5.08 -5.21
C ASP A 35 -2.87 -3.85 -5.41
N TYR A 36 -3.37 -3.29 -4.31
CA TYR A 36 -4.16 -2.07 -4.35
C TYR A 36 -3.36 -0.91 -4.96
N LEU A 37 -2.12 -0.66 -4.50
CA LEU A 37 -1.25 0.38 -5.05
C LEU A 37 -0.98 0.17 -6.54
N LEU A 38 -0.66 -1.06 -6.95
CA LEU A 38 -0.43 -1.40 -8.35
C LEU A 38 -1.69 -1.18 -9.18
N SER A 39 -2.88 -1.42 -8.64
CA SER A 39 -4.12 -1.11 -9.35
C SER A 39 -4.30 0.39 -9.63
N GLU A 40 -3.74 1.28 -8.79
CA GLU A 40 -3.79 2.73 -8.99
C GLU A 40 -2.82 3.20 -10.07
N CYS A 41 -1.69 2.51 -10.23
CA CYS A 41 -0.58 2.91 -11.09
C CYS A 41 -0.32 1.95 -12.26
N THR A 42 -1.29 1.12 -12.63
CA THR A 42 -1.22 0.25 -13.82
C THR A 42 -2.30 0.63 -14.80
N TRP A 43 -1.91 0.86 -16.05
CA TRP A 43 -2.77 1.46 -17.07
C TRP A 43 -3.19 0.46 -18.14
N GLY A 44 -4.44 0.62 -18.58
CA GLY A 44 -5.12 -0.22 -19.55
C GLY A 44 -6.30 0.53 -20.14
N TYR A 45 -7.06 -0.14 -21.00
CA TYR A 45 -8.27 0.44 -21.59
C TYR A 45 -9.46 -0.49 -21.37
N VAL A 46 -10.66 0.08 -21.42
CA VAL A 46 -11.91 -0.69 -21.41
C VAL A 46 -12.16 -1.23 -22.80
N ASN A 47 -12.36 -2.55 -22.92
CA ASN A 47 -12.62 -3.18 -24.20
C ASN A 47 -13.93 -2.64 -24.82
N PRO A 48 -13.90 -1.99 -26.00
CA PRO A 48 -15.10 -1.42 -26.62
C PRO A 48 -16.18 -2.46 -26.96
N GLN A 49 -15.78 -3.70 -27.24
CA GLN A 49 -16.71 -4.80 -27.54
C GLN A 49 -17.18 -5.52 -26.28
N ARG A 50 -16.45 -5.40 -25.17
CA ARG A 50 -16.76 -6.00 -23.87
C ARG A 50 -16.51 -4.99 -22.74
N PRO A 51 -17.43 -4.04 -22.49
CA PRO A 51 -17.20 -2.94 -21.54
C PRO A 51 -16.97 -3.37 -20.08
N SER A 52 -17.27 -4.63 -19.75
CA SER A 52 -16.94 -5.25 -18.46
C SER A 52 -15.51 -5.82 -18.38
N GLU A 53 -14.70 -5.66 -19.43
CA GLU A 53 -13.33 -6.15 -19.52
C GLU A 53 -12.36 -4.97 -19.60
N TRP A 54 -11.39 -4.95 -18.69
CA TRP A 54 -10.27 -4.04 -18.73
C TRP A 54 -9.03 -4.78 -19.23
N VAL A 55 -8.35 -4.20 -20.21
CA VAL A 55 -7.18 -4.80 -20.86
C VAL A 55 -5.93 -4.03 -20.47
N CYS A 56 -5.02 -4.70 -19.76
CA CYS A 56 -3.75 -4.12 -19.34
C CYS A 56 -2.84 -3.86 -20.56
N VAL A 57 -2.30 -2.65 -20.65
CA VAL A 57 -1.29 -2.29 -21.68
C VAL A 57 0.07 -1.95 -21.09
N SER A 58 0.16 -1.86 -19.76
CA SER A 58 1.40 -1.51 -19.06
C SER A 58 2.22 -2.76 -18.74
N ASP A 59 3.53 -2.69 -18.98
CA ASP A 59 4.48 -3.73 -18.58
C ASP A 59 5.19 -3.37 -17.26
N ALA A 60 5.02 -2.14 -16.79
CA ALA A 60 5.52 -1.64 -15.51
C ALA A 60 4.52 -0.65 -14.90
N SER A 61 4.58 -0.49 -13.57
CA SER A 61 3.78 0.51 -12.87
C SER A 61 4.29 1.94 -13.11
N SER A 62 3.37 2.90 -13.22
CA SER A 62 3.66 4.32 -13.41
C SER A 62 2.58 5.18 -12.76
N ILE A 63 2.99 6.28 -12.10
CA ILE A 63 2.07 7.26 -11.51
C ILE A 63 1.30 8.03 -12.58
N VAL A 64 1.88 8.18 -13.78
CA VAL A 64 1.29 8.93 -14.89
C VAL A 64 0.92 7.95 -16.01
N PRO A 65 -0.23 8.15 -16.68
CA PRO A 65 -0.59 7.31 -17.81
C PRO A 65 0.45 7.40 -18.94
N PRO A 66 0.78 6.29 -19.60
CA PRO A 66 1.58 6.31 -20.82
C PRO A 66 0.93 7.19 -21.90
N SER A 67 1.75 7.81 -22.76
CA SER A 67 1.24 8.58 -23.89
C SER A 67 0.48 7.70 -24.87
N VAL A 68 -0.75 8.08 -25.16
CA VAL A 68 -1.64 7.35 -26.08
C VAL A 68 -1.42 7.86 -27.50
N LYS A 69 -1.28 6.95 -28.48
CA LYS A 69 -1.20 7.37 -29.90
C LYS A 69 -2.58 7.78 -30.40
N THR A 70 -2.63 8.71 -31.35
CA THR A 70 -3.88 9.14 -31.99
C THR A 70 -4.68 7.94 -32.51
N GLY A 71 -5.94 7.81 -32.10
CA GLY A 71 -6.84 6.73 -32.50
C GLY A 71 -6.90 5.52 -31.55
N GLN A 72 -6.12 5.51 -30.48
CA GLN A 72 -6.24 4.50 -29.41
C GLN A 72 -7.23 4.95 -28.32
N PRO A 73 -7.88 3.99 -27.61
CA PRO A 73 -8.79 4.31 -26.52
C PRO A 73 -8.06 5.02 -25.36
N PRO A 74 -8.78 5.85 -24.58
CA PRO A 74 -8.20 6.49 -23.40
C PRO A 74 -7.76 5.42 -22.39
N LEU A 75 -6.62 5.67 -21.75
CA LEU A 75 -6.11 4.79 -20.71
C LEU A 75 -6.68 5.20 -19.35
N ILE A 76 -7.13 4.19 -18.60
CA ILE A 76 -7.55 4.33 -17.21
C ILE A 76 -6.80 3.30 -16.36
N SER A 77 -6.59 3.63 -15.08
CA SER A 77 -6.03 2.66 -14.15
C SER A 77 -7.03 1.54 -13.88
N TYR A 78 -6.55 0.38 -13.46
CA TYR A 78 -7.46 -0.70 -13.06
C TYR A 78 -8.33 -0.28 -11.86
N LYS A 79 -7.78 0.52 -10.94
CA LYS A 79 -8.55 1.11 -9.84
C LYS A 79 -9.71 1.93 -10.36
N GLN A 80 -9.47 2.84 -11.31
CA GLN A 80 -10.51 3.69 -11.88
C GLN A 80 -11.60 2.84 -12.54
N PHE A 81 -11.21 1.83 -13.33
CA PHE A 81 -12.15 0.89 -13.93
C PHE A 81 -13.06 0.20 -12.90
N VAL A 82 -12.49 -0.30 -11.81
CA VAL A 82 -13.25 -0.97 -10.73
C VAL A 82 -14.14 0.02 -9.96
N ASP A 83 -13.67 1.24 -9.75
CA ASP A 83 -14.44 2.28 -9.07
C ASP A 83 -15.65 2.73 -9.92
N ASP A 84 -15.48 2.85 -11.24
CA ASP A 84 -16.55 3.17 -12.19
C ASP A 84 -17.57 2.04 -12.33
N ALA A 85 -17.13 0.78 -12.25
CA ALA A 85 -18.01 -0.39 -12.25
C ALA A 85 -18.83 -0.55 -10.95
N HIS A 86 -18.37 0.06 -9.86
CA HIS A 86 -18.98 -0.04 -8.53
C HIS A 86 -19.07 1.33 -7.85
N PRO A 87 -19.80 2.31 -8.40
CA PRO A 87 -19.82 3.69 -7.91
C PRO A 87 -20.37 3.78 -6.49
N TYR A 88 -19.86 4.72 -5.69
CA TYR A 88 -20.52 5.13 -4.45
C TYR A 88 -21.66 6.09 -4.76
N GLN A 89 -22.70 6.02 -3.95
CA GLN A 89 -23.80 6.97 -3.95
C GLN A 89 -23.56 8.02 -2.86
N SER A 90 -23.85 9.29 -3.16
CA SER A 90 -23.65 10.37 -2.21
C SER A 90 -24.73 10.36 -1.14
N LEU A 91 -24.31 10.49 0.13
CA LEU A 91 -25.24 10.70 1.25
C LEU A 91 -25.87 12.10 1.20
N ALA A 92 -25.23 13.07 0.53
CA ALA A 92 -25.74 14.44 0.42
C ALA A 92 -27.02 14.55 -0.43
N THR A 93 -27.27 13.56 -1.30
CA THR A 93 -28.46 13.49 -2.16
C THR A 93 -29.59 12.64 -1.57
N ALA A 94 -29.39 12.04 -0.39
CA ALA A 94 -30.33 11.12 0.22
C ALA A 94 -31.50 11.84 0.91
N ALA A 95 -32.74 11.35 0.74
CA ALA A 95 -33.91 11.81 1.49
C ALA A 95 -34.46 10.70 2.42
N GLY A 96 -34.54 10.98 3.72
CA GLY A 96 -35.25 10.12 4.69
C GLY A 96 -34.76 8.67 4.73
N SER A 97 -35.63 7.72 4.36
CA SER A 97 -35.37 6.27 4.36
C SER A 97 -34.31 5.79 3.36
N ASP A 98 -33.81 6.69 2.51
CA ASP A 98 -32.81 6.38 1.47
C ASP A 98 -31.39 6.24 2.03
N ILE A 99 -31.12 6.80 3.22
CA ILE A 99 -29.78 6.78 3.84
C ILE A 99 -29.30 5.36 4.13
N ASP A 100 -30.16 4.50 4.70
CA ASP A 100 -29.77 3.12 5.03
C ASP A 100 -29.57 2.27 3.78
N GLN A 101 -30.35 2.55 2.72
CA GLN A 101 -30.18 1.90 1.41
C GLN A 101 -28.86 2.32 0.77
N ILE A 102 -28.55 3.62 0.75
CA ILE A 102 -27.28 4.15 0.25
C ILE A 102 -26.09 3.56 1.02
N LYS A 103 -26.18 3.47 2.35
CA LYS A 103 -25.14 2.81 3.17
C LYS A 103 -24.96 1.34 2.82
N ALA A 104 -26.05 0.61 2.59
CA ALA A 104 -25.99 -0.79 2.18
C ALA A 104 -25.33 -0.95 0.80
N VAL A 105 -25.69 -0.09 -0.17
CA VAL A 105 -25.10 -0.04 -1.51
C VAL A 105 -23.61 0.28 -1.44
N ASN A 106 -23.23 1.34 -0.71
CA ASN A 106 -21.82 1.75 -0.57
C ASN A 106 -20.99 0.67 0.15
N LYS A 107 -21.57 -0.02 1.14
CA LYS A 107 -20.91 -1.15 1.80
C LYS A 107 -20.67 -2.30 0.82
N ALA A 108 -21.64 -2.63 -0.04
CA ALA A 108 -21.49 -3.66 -1.06
C ALA A 108 -20.44 -3.26 -2.12
N ALA A 109 -20.49 -2.02 -2.61
CA ALA A 109 -19.52 -1.46 -3.54
C ALA A 109 -18.11 -1.47 -2.95
N LYS A 110 -17.94 -1.03 -1.69
CA LYS A 110 -16.66 -1.07 -0.97
C LYS A 110 -16.11 -2.48 -0.86
N LYS A 111 -16.96 -3.47 -0.56
CA LYS A 111 -16.56 -4.88 -0.49
C LYS A 111 -16.07 -5.38 -1.86
N LYS A 112 -16.77 -5.05 -2.95
CA LYS A 112 -16.40 -5.45 -4.31
C LYS A 112 -15.10 -4.77 -4.77
N ARG A 113 -14.99 -3.46 -4.61
CA ARG A 113 -13.76 -2.69 -4.90
C ARG A 113 -12.56 -3.27 -4.17
N THR A 114 -12.68 -3.44 -2.84
CA THR A 114 -11.62 -4.00 -2.01
C THR A 114 -11.19 -5.38 -2.50
N ALA A 115 -12.14 -6.29 -2.79
CA ALA A 115 -11.81 -7.64 -3.26
C ALA A 115 -11.08 -7.64 -4.61
N LEU A 116 -11.53 -6.84 -5.57
CA LEU A 116 -10.93 -6.79 -6.91
C LEU A 116 -9.57 -6.10 -6.92
N GLN A 117 -9.44 -4.97 -6.21
CA GLN A 117 -8.21 -4.18 -6.17
C GLN A 117 -7.13 -4.88 -5.34
N SER A 118 -7.49 -5.60 -4.27
CA SER A 118 -6.54 -6.30 -3.39
C SER A 118 -6.08 -7.66 -3.93
N ALA A 119 -6.62 -8.09 -5.07
CA ALA A 119 -6.27 -9.32 -5.77
C ALA A 119 -5.84 -9.02 -7.22
N PHE A 120 -5.43 -7.78 -7.50
CA PHE A 120 -5.17 -7.29 -8.85
C PHE A 120 -4.18 -8.16 -9.64
N THR A 121 -3.12 -8.66 -8.99
CA THR A 121 -2.15 -9.58 -9.60
C THR A 121 -2.32 -11.04 -9.15
N GLY A 122 -3.39 -11.35 -8.41
CA GLY A 122 -3.63 -12.63 -7.77
C GLY A 122 -4.22 -13.70 -8.70
N GLY A 123 -3.41 -14.30 -9.57
CA GLY A 123 -3.80 -15.43 -10.42
C GLY A 123 -3.13 -15.44 -11.80
N GLU A 124 -3.39 -16.47 -12.59
CA GLU A 124 -2.95 -16.55 -14.00
C GLU A 124 -3.77 -15.60 -14.89
N ASP A 125 -5.08 -15.55 -14.66
CA ASP A 125 -6.02 -14.71 -15.42
C ASP A 125 -6.27 -13.33 -14.78
N ALA A 126 -5.42 -12.92 -13.83
CA ALA A 126 -5.60 -11.68 -13.10
C ALA A 126 -5.37 -10.46 -14.01
N PRO A 127 -6.16 -9.38 -13.89
CA PRO A 127 -6.02 -8.19 -14.74
C PRO A 127 -4.61 -7.57 -14.70
N GLY A 128 -3.96 -7.63 -13.53
CA GLY A 128 -2.60 -7.15 -13.31
C GLY A 128 -1.50 -8.15 -13.64
N ARG A 129 -1.80 -9.29 -14.31
CA ARG A 129 -0.81 -10.35 -14.54
C ARG A 129 0.48 -9.85 -15.20
N ARG A 130 0.37 -8.91 -16.14
CA ARG A 130 1.53 -8.33 -16.85
C ARG A 130 2.51 -7.61 -15.92
N VAL A 131 2.02 -7.01 -14.84
CA VAL A 131 2.85 -6.29 -13.85
C VAL A 131 3.17 -7.13 -12.61
N ARG A 132 2.95 -8.45 -12.67
CA ARG A 132 3.27 -9.35 -11.55
C ARG A 132 4.74 -9.27 -11.13
N GLY A 133 5.65 -9.03 -12.08
CA GLY A 133 7.07 -8.79 -11.78
C GLY A 133 7.27 -7.58 -10.86
N SER A 134 6.52 -6.49 -11.07
CA SER A 134 6.56 -5.32 -10.17
C SER A 134 6.02 -5.65 -8.78
N PHE A 135 4.97 -6.46 -8.68
CA PHE A 135 4.49 -6.96 -7.38
C PHE A 135 5.59 -7.73 -6.66
N ASP A 136 6.21 -8.71 -7.33
CA ASP A 136 7.22 -9.57 -6.71
C ASP A 136 8.47 -8.76 -6.31
N GLU A 137 8.87 -7.77 -7.12
CA GLU A 137 9.97 -6.85 -6.83
C GLU A 137 9.66 -5.97 -5.60
N VAL A 138 8.49 -5.35 -5.55
CA VAL A 138 8.08 -4.53 -4.40
C VAL A 138 8.00 -5.37 -3.16
N MET A 139 7.35 -6.53 -3.22
CA MET A 139 7.29 -7.47 -2.09
C MET A 139 8.68 -7.94 -1.68
N GLN A 140 9.63 -8.11 -2.60
CA GLN A 140 11.03 -8.42 -2.25
C GLN A 140 11.73 -7.28 -1.51
N LYS A 141 11.41 -6.02 -1.81
CA LYS A 141 11.99 -4.85 -1.13
C LYS A 141 11.32 -4.53 0.20
N LEU A 142 10.04 -4.85 0.31
CA LEU A 142 9.28 -4.76 1.56
C LEU A 142 9.67 -5.89 2.52
N HIS A 143 10.00 -7.05 1.97
CA HIS A 143 10.52 -8.19 2.71
C HIS A 143 12.04 -8.12 2.87
N PHE A 144 12.57 -8.89 3.82
CA PHE A 144 14.00 -8.97 4.09
C PHE A 144 14.78 -9.58 2.89
N PRO A 145 16.10 -9.32 2.75
CA PRO A 145 16.92 -9.87 1.66
C PRO A 145 16.80 -11.39 1.48
N ALA A 146 16.99 -11.85 0.25
CA ALA A 146 16.76 -13.25 -0.15
C ALA A 146 17.66 -14.26 0.58
N GLY A 147 17.10 -15.45 0.88
CA GLY A 147 17.78 -16.60 1.48
C GLY A 147 16.80 -17.72 1.87
N GLU A 148 17.30 -18.90 2.25
CA GLU A 148 16.50 -20.09 2.66
C GLU A 148 15.42 -19.75 3.72
N GLN A 149 15.76 -18.79 4.56
CA GLN A 149 14.96 -18.15 5.58
C GLN A 149 13.66 -17.51 5.04
N ARG A 150 13.71 -16.81 3.90
CA ARG A 150 12.51 -16.24 3.25
C ARG A 150 11.61 -17.31 2.67
N GLU A 151 12.18 -18.40 2.17
CA GLU A 151 11.42 -19.53 1.62
C GLU A 151 10.73 -20.33 2.74
N ALA A 152 11.38 -20.50 3.88
CA ALA A 152 10.75 -21.05 5.09
C ALA A 152 9.55 -20.21 5.56
N ALA A 153 9.65 -18.87 5.51
CA ALA A 153 8.55 -17.96 5.83
C ALA A 153 7.35 -18.10 4.87
N LYS A 154 7.61 -18.22 3.56
CA LYS A 154 6.58 -18.41 2.52
C LYS A 154 5.82 -19.74 2.68
N VAL A 155 6.53 -20.83 3.01
CA VAL A 155 5.92 -22.16 3.20
C VAL A 155 5.06 -22.23 4.47
N LEU A 156 5.42 -21.48 5.52
CA LEU A 156 4.72 -21.47 6.81
C LEU A 156 3.53 -20.49 6.90
N CYS A 157 3.40 -19.58 5.93
CA CYS A 157 2.29 -18.60 5.86
C CYS A 157 0.89 -19.20 5.61
N ARG A 158 0.76 -20.52 5.39
CA ARG A 158 -0.53 -21.17 5.12
C ARG A 158 -1.41 -21.47 6.33
N VAL A 159 -0.98 -21.23 7.58
CA VAL A 159 -1.82 -21.46 8.77
C VAL A 159 -1.63 -20.36 9.83
N LEU A 160 -2.74 -19.72 10.20
CA LEU A 160 -2.91 -18.48 10.99
C LEU A 160 -2.37 -18.47 12.46
N MET A 161 -1.43 -19.34 12.83
CA MET A 161 -0.77 -19.32 14.15
C MET A 161 0.77 -19.36 14.09
N LEU A 162 1.36 -19.51 12.89
CA LEU A 162 2.81 -19.69 12.70
C LEU A 162 3.60 -18.39 12.43
N TYR A 163 2.91 -17.25 12.24
CA TYR A 163 3.53 -15.96 11.94
C TYR A 163 4.35 -15.37 13.10
N TYR A 164 4.16 -15.81 14.34
CA TYR A 164 4.99 -15.28 15.44
C TYR A 164 6.35 -15.98 15.52
N THR A 165 6.35 -17.32 15.42
CA THR A 165 7.54 -18.15 15.65
C THR A 165 8.56 -18.07 14.51
N VAL A 166 8.11 -17.98 13.26
CA VAL A 166 9.01 -17.97 12.10
C VAL A 166 9.76 -16.65 11.97
N TYR A 167 9.10 -15.54 12.28
CA TYR A 167 9.69 -14.21 12.18
C TYR A 167 10.70 -13.94 13.32
N LEU A 168 10.49 -14.52 14.50
CA LEU A 168 11.48 -14.53 15.59
C LEU A 168 12.77 -15.26 15.20
N GLN A 169 12.68 -16.42 14.52
CA GLN A 169 13.84 -17.15 14.01
C GLN A 169 14.56 -16.41 12.87
N LEU A 170 13.81 -15.67 12.04
CA LEU A 170 14.37 -14.85 10.96
C LEU A 170 15.10 -13.61 11.45
N ALA A 171 14.59 -12.96 12.50
CA ALA A 171 15.31 -11.88 13.14
C ALA A 171 16.62 -12.37 13.77
N ALA A 172 16.65 -13.58 14.33
CA ALA A 172 17.84 -14.13 14.99
C ALA A 172 19.06 -14.33 14.07
N THR A 173 18.87 -14.40 12.75
CA THR A 173 19.94 -14.63 11.76
C THR A 173 20.40 -13.36 11.04
N MET A 174 19.81 -12.21 11.35
CA MET A 174 20.18 -10.93 10.73
C MET A 174 21.43 -10.29 11.39
N PRO A 175 22.17 -9.45 10.65
CA PRO A 175 23.10 -8.51 11.25
C PRO A 175 22.38 -7.57 12.23
N THR A 176 23.02 -7.27 13.35
CA THR A 176 22.46 -6.40 14.39
C THR A 176 22.10 -5.03 13.82
N SER A 177 20.80 -4.71 13.80
CA SER A 177 20.27 -3.46 13.25
C SER A 177 18.92 -3.10 13.87
N ARG A 178 18.50 -1.83 13.73
CA ARG A 178 17.17 -1.37 14.16
C ARG A 178 16.02 -2.05 13.41
N LEU A 179 16.28 -2.51 12.20
CA LEU A 179 15.32 -3.28 11.40
C LEU A 179 15.12 -4.68 11.99
N GLN A 180 16.21 -5.36 12.36
CA GLN A 180 16.16 -6.65 13.07
C GLN A 180 15.37 -6.55 14.37
N GLU A 181 15.67 -5.54 15.20
CA GLU A 181 15.01 -5.30 16.48
C GLU A 181 13.49 -5.10 16.29
N ALA A 182 13.08 -4.17 15.42
CA ALA A 182 11.68 -3.88 15.16
C ALA A 182 10.92 -5.12 14.66
N TRP A 183 11.54 -5.95 13.81
CA TRP A 183 10.92 -7.17 13.31
C TRP A 183 10.88 -8.30 14.33
N SER A 184 11.88 -8.43 15.21
CA SER A 184 11.85 -9.38 16.33
C SER A 184 10.69 -9.10 17.28
N GLU A 185 10.23 -7.85 17.34
CA GLU A 185 9.06 -7.40 18.10
C GLU A 185 7.75 -7.42 17.29
N GLY A 186 7.76 -7.97 16.08
CA GLY A 186 6.57 -8.10 15.26
C GLY A 186 6.09 -6.80 14.60
N ARG A 187 6.96 -5.79 14.41
CA ARG A 187 6.62 -4.52 13.74
C ARG A 187 6.75 -4.61 12.21
N TYR A 188 6.27 -5.70 11.61
CA TYR A 188 6.36 -6.01 10.17
C TYR A 188 5.47 -5.11 9.28
N TYR A 189 4.58 -4.34 9.91
CA TYR A 189 3.69 -3.41 9.22
C TYR A 189 4.36 -2.07 8.87
N LEU A 190 5.55 -1.78 9.41
CA LEU A 190 6.30 -0.55 9.10
C LEU A 190 7.12 -0.69 7.82
N LEU A 191 7.12 0.35 6.99
CA LEU A 191 7.92 0.41 5.78
C LEU A 191 9.43 0.40 6.12
N PRO A 192 10.25 -0.48 5.50
CA PRO A 192 11.69 -0.55 5.80
C PRO A 192 12.43 0.79 5.61
N SER A 193 12.08 1.57 4.58
CA SER A 193 12.67 2.89 4.35
C SER A 193 12.40 3.87 5.48
N PHE A 194 11.24 3.78 6.15
CA PHE A 194 10.92 4.61 7.31
C PHE A 194 11.80 4.24 8.51
N LEU A 195 12.07 2.94 8.73
CA LEU A 195 12.99 2.49 9.78
C LEU A 195 14.43 2.97 9.51
N HIS A 196 14.87 2.92 8.25
CA HIS A 196 16.17 3.49 7.86
C HIS A 196 16.24 4.99 8.12
N PHE A 197 15.15 5.72 7.82
CA PHE A 197 15.05 7.14 8.11
C PHE A 197 15.16 7.44 9.61
N LEU A 198 14.44 6.71 10.47
CA LEU A 198 14.57 6.85 11.93
C LEU A 198 16.00 6.56 12.41
N SER A 199 16.64 5.53 11.85
CA SER A 199 18.04 5.20 12.15
C SER A 199 19.00 6.31 11.72
N TYR A 200 18.75 6.96 10.58
CA TYR A 200 19.53 8.10 10.13
C TYR A 200 19.37 9.30 11.07
N LEU A 201 18.15 9.60 11.50
CA LEU A 201 17.88 10.67 12.47
C LEU A 201 18.61 10.43 13.81
N ALA A 202 18.72 9.19 14.25
CA ALA A 202 19.42 8.80 15.47
C ALA A 202 20.94 8.65 15.31
N SER A 203 21.47 8.78 14.08
CA SER A 203 22.90 8.59 13.83
C SER A 203 23.74 9.74 14.40
N PRO A 204 25.01 9.50 14.77
CA PRO A 204 25.92 10.56 15.23
C PRO A 204 26.03 11.72 14.23
N SER A 205 25.91 11.42 12.93
CA SER A 205 25.96 12.41 11.85
C SER A 205 24.86 13.48 11.90
N LEU A 206 23.78 13.21 12.63
CA LEU A 206 22.67 14.14 12.85
C LEU A 206 22.49 14.52 14.31
N ALA A 207 22.73 13.59 15.25
CA ALA A 207 22.55 13.80 16.68
C ALA A 207 23.46 14.91 17.25
N ASP A 208 24.66 15.08 16.69
CA ASP A 208 25.62 16.11 17.13
C ASP A 208 25.36 17.49 16.49
N LYS A 209 24.42 17.57 15.54
CA LYS A 209 24.06 18.85 14.89
C LYS A 209 23.08 19.63 15.77
N PRO A 210 23.09 20.98 15.71
CA PRO A 210 22.09 21.81 16.38
C PRO A 210 20.76 21.79 15.60
N LEU A 211 20.24 20.60 15.32
CA LEU A 211 19.02 20.35 14.57
C LEU A 211 18.00 19.65 15.47
N ASP A 212 16.82 20.25 15.61
CA ASP A 212 15.67 19.65 16.32
C ASP A 212 14.68 19.12 15.28
N VAL A 213 14.55 17.80 15.17
CA VAL A 213 13.65 17.16 14.21
C VAL A 213 12.41 16.65 14.94
N LYS A 214 11.23 17.11 14.52
CA LYS A 214 9.93 16.64 15.04
C LYS A 214 9.18 15.89 13.95
N LEU A 215 8.68 14.71 14.30
CA LEU A 215 7.82 13.92 13.42
C LEU A 215 6.38 14.11 13.85
N VAL A 216 5.52 14.47 12.90
CA VAL A 216 4.08 14.63 13.11
C VAL A 216 3.37 13.66 12.19
N PHE A 217 2.70 12.68 12.78
CA PHE A 217 1.86 11.74 12.04
C PHE A 217 0.45 12.29 11.92
N ARG A 218 -0.08 12.33 10.70
CA ARG A 218 -1.46 12.74 10.41
C ARG A 218 -1.96 12.03 9.17
N THR A 219 -3.26 11.97 8.95
CA THR A 219 -3.80 11.51 7.67
C THR A 219 -3.77 12.65 6.65
N PHE A 220 -3.40 12.33 5.42
CA PHE A 220 -3.49 13.26 4.29
C PHE A 220 -4.58 12.79 3.31
N GLY A 221 -5.31 13.75 2.74
CA GLY A 221 -6.44 13.51 1.84
C GLY A 221 -7.76 13.96 2.45
N ASP A 222 -8.79 14.05 1.60
CA ASP A 222 -10.15 14.33 2.02
C ASP A 222 -10.82 13.02 2.42
N ASP A 223 -11.46 12.99 3.60
CA ASP A 223 -12.30 11.86 3.97
C ASP A 223 -13.43 11.74 2.93
N ILE A 224 -13.62 10.51 2.40
CA ILE A 224 -14.71 10.22 1.47
C ILE A 224 -16.01 10.28 2.28
N VAL A 225 -16.65 11.45 2.31
CA VAL A 225 -17.87 11.75 3.06
C VAL A 225 -18.99 10.76 2.72
N GLU A 226 -18.95 10.19 1.51
CA GLU A 226 -19.90 9.21 1.00
C GLU A 226 -19.86 7.84 1.70
N VAL A 227 -18.81 7.53 2.47
CA VAL A 227 -18.59 6.20 3.09
C VAL A 227 -18.78 6.20 4.62
N ALA A 228 -19.14 7.35 5.22
CA ALA A 228 -19.36 7.50 6.66
C ALA A 228 -20.70 6.94 7.16
#